data_AF-Q5IWZ7-F1
#
_entry.id   AF-Q5IWZ7-F1
#
_cell.length_a   1.000
_cell.length_b   1.000
_cell.length_c   1.000
_cell.angle_alpha   90.00
_cell.angle_beta   90.00
_cell.angle_gamma   90.00
#
_symmetry.space_group_name_H-M   'P 1'
#
loop_
_entity.id
_entity.type
_entity.pdbx_description
1 polymer ?
#
loop_
_entity_poly.entity_id
_entity_poly.type
_entity_poly.pdbx_seq_one_letter_code
_entity_poly.pdbx_strand_id
1 'polypeptide(L)' 'WFQMLLARFNPISEKASNTAVLDFEKPLVELDHKIREVRKVAEQNGVDVSSQIQELEARARQLRKETYAKLTPVQRLQ' A
#
# COMPACT_ATOMS: atom_id res chain seq x y z
N TRP A 1 -24.85 -34.64 4.97
CA TRP A 1 -23.60 -35.42 5.09
C TRP A 1 -22.40 -34.72 4.45
N PHE A 2 -22.51 -34.16 3.23
CA PHE A 2 -21.40 -33.40 2.62
C PHE A 2 -21.20 -31.99 3.21
N GLN A 3 -22.26 -31.33 3.72
CA GLN A 3 -22.12 -30.00 4.35
C GLN A 3 -21.44 -30.01 5.74
N MET A 4 -21.52 -31.11 6.50
CA MET A 4 -20.82 -31.22 7.79
C MET A 4 -19.33 -31.54 7.61
N LEU A 5 -18.95 -32.13 6.46
CA LEU A 5 -17.57 -32.40 6.07
C LEU A 5 -16.82 -31.10 5.69
N LEU A 6 -17.52 -30.12 5.13
CA LEU A 6 -16.94 -28.83 4.75
C LEU A 6 -16.78 -27.87 5.93
N ALA A 7 -17.55 -28.05 7.02
CA ALA A 7 -17.38 -27.25 8.24
C ALA A 7 -16.07 -27.55 9.00
N ARG A 8 -15.44 -28.72 8.74
CA ARG A 8 -14.11 -29.06 9.29
C ARG A 8 -12.97 -28.32 8.59
N PHE A 9 -13.26 -27.71 7.43
CA PHE A 9 -12.36 -26.82 6.74
C PHE A 9 -13.01 -25.44 6.71
N ASN A 10 -12.92 -24.72 7.83
CA ASN A 10 -12.94 -23.26 7.83
C ASN A 10 -11.50 -22.72 7.86
N PRO A 11 -10.70 -22.81 6.78
CA PRO A 11 -9.39 -22.18 6.75
C PRO A 11 -9.52 -20.72 6.29
N ILE A 12 -9.41 -19.84 7.28
CA ILE A 12 -8.83 -18.49 7.19
C ILE A 12 -9.63 -17.46 6.37
N SER A 13 -10.80 -17.06 6.91
CA SER A 13 -11.31 -15.70 6.72
C SER A 13 -10.87 -14.78 7.86
N GLU A 14 -9.58 -14.82 8.23
CA GLU A 14 -8.95 -13.85 9.16
C GLU A 14 -7.75 -13.10 8.55
N LYS A 15 -7.29 -13.48 7.35
CA LYS A 15 -6.23 -12.74 6.63
C LYS A 15 -6.69 -12.07 5.34
N ALA A 16 -7.97 -11.77 5.20
CA ALA A 16 -8.51 -10.98 4.08
C ALA A 16 -8.23 -9.46 4.19
N SER A 17 -7.05 -9.08 4.71
CA SER A 17 -6.51 -7.71 4.65
C SER A 17 -4.99 -7.68 4.39
N ASN A 18 -4.35 -8.82 4.11
CA ASN A 18 -2.93 -8.88 3.73
C ASN A 18 -2.70 -9.28 2.26
N THR A 19 -3.77 -9.53 1.49
CA THR A 19 -3.65 -9.93 0.07
C THR A 19 -3.44 -8.74 -0.88
N ALA A 20 -3.66 -7.49 -0.43
CA ALA A 20 -3.65 -6.32 -1.31
C ALA A 20 -2.39 -5.43 -1.23
N VAL A 21 -1.59 -5.54 -0.17
CA VAL A 21 -0.38 -4.72 0.04
C VAL A 21 0.69 -5.59 0.65
N LEU A 22 1.82 -5.74 -0.05
CA LEU A 22 2.95 -6.51 0.44
C LEU A 22 3.72 -5.71 1.50
N ASP A 23 4.41 -6.40 2.41
CA ASP A 23 5.12 -5.73 3.52
C ASP A 23 6.14 -4.69 3.02
N PHE A 24 6.81 -4.97 1.91
CA PHE A 24 7.77 -4.06 1.29
C PHE A 24 7.09 -2.87 0.57
N GLU A 25 5.78 -2.94 0.33
CA GLU A 25 4.98 -1.87 -0.28
C GLU A 25 4.38 -0.91 0.74
N LYS A 26 4.36 -1.26 2.04
CA LYS A 26 3.85 -0.39 3.10
C LYS A 26 4.43 1.04 3.05
N PRO A 27 5.75 1.25 2.86
CA PRO A 27 6.31 2.60 2.74
C PRO A 27 5.76 3.39 1.54
N LEU A 28 5.39 2.71 0.46
CA LEU A 28 4.79 3.34 -0.73
C LEU A 28 3.35 3.76 -0.44
N VAL A 29 2.58 2.91 0.24
CA VAL A 29 1.19 3.18 0.63
C VAL A 29 1.12 4.33 1.63
N GLU A 30 2.01 4.37 2.61
CA GLU A 30 2.09 5.46 3.58
C GLU A 30 2.40 6.80 2.91
N LEU A 31 3.32 6.81 1.93
CA LEU A 31 3.66 8.02 1.19
C LEU A 31 2.52 8.49 0.28
N ASP A 32 1.81 7.57 -0.38
CA ASP A 32 0.61 7.88 -1.17
C ASP A 32 -0.50 8.48 -0.29
N HIS A 33 -0.72 7.89 0.88
CA HIS A 33 -1.67 8.42 1.87
C HIS A 33 -1.29 9.84 2.30
N LYS A 34 0.00 10.10 2.57
CA LYS A 34 0.47 11.44 2.93
C LYS A 34 0.23 12.46 1.82
N ILE A 35 0.47 12.10 0.56
CA ILE A 35 0.21 12.97 -0.60
C ILE A 35 -1.28 13.33 -0.67
N ARG A 36 -2.17 12.34 -0.52
CA ARG A 36 -3.63 12.55 -0.53
C ARG A 36 -4.08 13.47 0.59
N GLU A 37 -3.57 13.26 1.80
CA GLU A 37 -3.91 14.10 2.95
C GLU A 37 -3.43 15.54 2.78
N VAL A 38 -2.20 15.75 2.28
CA VAL A 38 -1.70 17.11 1.98
C VAL A 38 -2.59 17.79 0.94
N ARG A 39 -2.97 17.10 -0.13
CA ARG A 39 -3.85 17.64 -1.17
C ARG A 39 -5.22 17.99 -0.59
N LYS A 40 -5.82 17.11 0.20
CA LYS A 40 -7.12 17.32 0.84
C LYS A 40 -7.11 18.53 1.78
N VAL A 41 -6.10 18.64 2.64
CA VAL A 41 -5.96 19.78 3.57
C VAL A 41 -5.74 21.08 2.79
N ALA A 42 -4.96 21.05 1.72
CA ALA A 42 -4.72 22.22 0.88
C ALA A 42 -6.00 22.70 0.17
N GLU A 43 -6.77 21.78 -0.41
CA GLU A 43 -8.08 22.07 -1.02
C GLU A 43 -9.06 22.67 -0.01
N GLN A 44 -9.13 22.10 1.21
CA GLN A 44 -10.01 22.59 2.28
C GLN A 44 -9.66 24.00 2.76
N ASN A 45 -8.38 24.36 2.76
CA ASN A 45 -7.90 25.66 3.27
C ASN A 45 -7.61 26.67 2.14
N GLY A 46 -7.78 26.28 0.87
CA GLY A 46 -7.47 27.13 -0.28
C GLY A 46 -5.99 27.51 -0.39
N VAL A 47 -5.09 26.64 0.06
CA VAL A 47 -3.63 26.88 0.06
C VAL A 47 -2.98 26.18 -1.13
N ASP A 48 -2.04 26.84 -1.80
CA ASP A 48 -1.23 26.19 -2.84
C ASP A 48 -0.11 25.33 -2.22
N VAL A 49 -0.12 24.04 -2.55
CA VAL A 49 0.87 23.05 -2.14
C VAL A 49 1.50 22.34 -3.34
N SER A 50 1.35 22.88 -4.55
CA SER A 50 1.72 22.20 -5.80
C SER A 50 3.19 21.77 -5.82
N SER A 51 4.11 22.62 -5.37
CA SER A 51 5.55 22.30 -5.29
C SER A 51 5.86 21.17 -4.30
N GLN A 52 5.18 21.15 -3.15
CA GLN A 52 5.36 20.14 -2.12
C GLN A 52 4.81 18.78 -2.59
N ILE A 53 3.66 18.79 -3.27
CA ILE A 53 3.08 17.59 -3.89
C ILE A 53 4.03 17.04 -4.97
N GLN A 54 4.59 17.89 -5.83
CA GLN A 54 5.56 17.48 -6.84
C GLN A 54 6.79 16.82 -6.22
N GLU A 55 7.31 17.37 -5.12
CA GLU A 55 8.44 16.78 -4.39
C GLU A 55 8.09 15.41 -3.80
N LEU A 56 6.92 15.29 -3.14
CA LEU A 56 6.47 14.02 -2.58
C LEU A 56 6.23 12.95 -3.66
N GLU A 57 5.66 13.33 -4.80
CA GLU A 57 5.49 12.42 -5.94
C GLU A 57 6.83 11.99 -6.54
N ALA A 58 7.82 12.88 -6.60
CA ALA A 58 9.18 12.53 -7.02
C ALA A 58 9.83 11.52 -6.07
N ARG A 59 9.70 11.75 -4.76
CA ARG A 59 10.15 10.80 -3.73
C ARG A 59 9.42 9.46 -3.84
N ALA A 60 8.11 9.46 -4.12
CA ALA A 60 7.34 8.23 -4.31
C ALA A 60 7.81 7.43 -5.52
N ARG A 61 8.12 8.09 -6.63
CA ARG A 61 8.70 7.43 -7.82
C ARG A 61 10.07 6.81 -7.50
N GLN A 62 10.92 7.53 -6.76
CA GLN A 62 12.24 7.04 -6.38
C GLN A 62 12.14 5.85 -5.41
N LEU A 63 11.36 5.99 -4.35
CA LEU A 63 11.13 4.93 -3.37
C LEU A 63 10.57 3.68 -4.04
N ARG A 64 9.64 3.82 -4.99
CA ARG A 64 9.09 2.69 -5.76
C ARG A 64 10.21 1.94 -6.48
N LYS A 65 11.07 2.64 -7.21
CA LYS A 65 12.20 2.02 -7.92
C LYS A 65 13.11 1.28 -6.95
N GLU A 66 13.44 1.88 -5.82
CA GLU A 66 14.33 1.27 -4.83
C GLU A 66 13.71 0.04 -4.16
N THR A 67 12.43 0.11 -3.80
CA THR A 67 11.69 -1.01 -3.21
C THR A 67 11.74 -2.22 -4.13
N TYR A 68 11.35 -2.06 -5.40
CA TYR A 68 11.33 -3.18 -6.35
C TYR A 68 12.74 -3.64 -6.78
N ALA A 69 13.74 -2.74 -6.77
CA ALA A 69 15.13 -3.11 -7.07
C ALA A 69 15.79 -3.94 -5.96
N LYS A 70 15.38 -3.77 -4.69
CA LYS A 70 15.97 -4.43 -3.52
C LYS A 70 15.22 -5.69 -3.07
N LEU A 71 14.24 -6.17 -3.86
CA LEU A 71 13.48 -7.36 -3.50
C LEU A 71 14.38 -8.60 -3.40
N THR A 72 14.22 -9.32 -2.30
CA THR A 72 14.80 -10.66 -2.14
C THR A 72 14.11 -11.67 -3.08
N PRO A 73 14.75 -12.81 -3.41
CA PRO A 73 14.14 -13.82 -4.26
C PRO A 73 12.76 -14.28 -3.77
N VAL A 74 12.58 -14.45 -2.46
CA VAL A 74 11.29 -14.85 -1.86
C VAL A 74 10.23 -13.75 -2.05
N GLN A 75 10.59 -12.48 -1.85
CA GLN A 75 9.66 -11.36 -2.04
C GLN A 75 9.21 -11.17 -3.49
N ARG A 76 10.00 -11.61 -4.48
CA ARG A 76 9.60 -11.60 -5.90
C ARG A 76 8.60 -12.70 -6.28
N LEU A 77 8.47 -13.73 -5.45
CA LEU A 77 7.61 -14.89 -5.68
C LEU A 77 6.27 -14.80 -4.92
N GLN A 78 6.14 -13.83 -4.00
CA GLN A 78 4.89 -13.48 -3.31
C GLN A 78 3.96 -12.71 -4.26
#